data_AF-A0A3L6D846-F1
#
_entry.id   AF-A0A3L6D846-F1
#
_cell.length_a   1.000
_cell.length_b   1.000
_cell.length_c   1.000
_cell.angle_alpha   90.00
_cell.angle_beta   90.00
_cell.angle_gamma   90.00
#
_symmetry.space_group_name_H-M   'P 1'
#
loop_
_entity.id
_entity.type
_entity.pdbx_description
1 polymer ?
#
loop_
_entity_poly.entity_id
_entity_poly.type
_entity_poly.pdbx_seq_one_letter_code
_entity_poly.pdbx_strand_id
1 'polypeptide(L)' 'MVFNCAKANTFMQVIFRATYWARSWSLLLRDEDARTDLNRACRLLESVVMEVFAKFGWKFSNRIAA' A
#
# COMPACT_ATOMS: atom_id res chain seq x y z
N MET A 1 -1.01 29.15 9.99
CA MET A 1 -1.84 28.29 9.12
C MET A 1 -0.95 27.74 8.02
N VAL A 2 -0.36 26.55 8.21
CA VAL A 2 0.48 25.93 7.17
C VAL A 2 0.21 24.42 7.16
N PHE A 3 -1.05 24.06 6.91
CA PHE A 3 -1.30 22.78 6.26
C PHE A 3 -0.91 23.00 4.81
N ASN A 4 0.37 22.72 4.52
CA ASN A 4 0.89 22.74 3.17
C ASN A 4 -0.07 21.92 2.31
N CYS A 5 -0.62 22.51 1.25
CA CYS A 5 -1.48 21.87 0.26
C CYS A 5 -0.74 20.81 -0.57
N ALA A 6 0.22 20.10 0.02
CA ALA A 6 0.76 18.86 -0.51
C ALA A 6 -0.40 17.87 -0.49
N LYS A 7 -0.98 17.61 -1.69
CA LYS A 7 -2.02 16.62 -1.96
C LYS A 7 -1.94 15.51 -0.91
N ALA A 8 -2.94 15.44 -0.03
CA ALA A 8 -3.00 14.41 1.00
C ALA A 8 -2.70 13.06 0.34
N ASN A 9 -1.73 12.31 0.88
CA ASN A 9 -1.41 10.98 0.37
C ASN A 9 -2.72 10.23 0.19
N THR A 10 -3.01 9.79 -1.03
CA THR A 10 -4.26 9.08 -1.28
C THR A 10 -4.27 7.82 -0.43
N PHE A 11 -5.45 7.36 0.00
CA PHE A 11 -5.59 6.12 0.77
C PHE A 11 -4.79 4.98 0.14
N MET A 12 -4.73 4.92 -1.18
CA MET A 12 -3.92 3.94 -1.90
C MET A 12 -2.41 4.11 -1.70
N GLN A 13 -1.87 5.33 -1.78
CA GLN A 13 -0.45 5.56 -1.50
C GLN A 13 -0.09 5.16 -0.06
N VAL A 14 -0.98 5.39 0.90
CA VAL A 14 -0.79 4.94 2.28
C VAL A 14 -0.77 3.41 2.36
N ILE A 15 -1.72 2.73 1.70
CA ILE A 15 -1.79 1.26 1.70
C ILE A 15 -0.57 0.63 1.03
N PHE A 16 -0.17 1.12 -0.15
CA PHE A 16 1.02 0.60 -0.86
C PHE A 16 2.31 0.83 -0.08
N ARG A 17 2.43 1.98 0.61
CA ARG A 17 3.56 2.18 1.52
C ARG A 17 3.48 1.19 2.67
N ALA A 18 2.34 1.06 3.34
CA ALA A 18 2.19 0.14 4.46
C ALA A 18 2.50 -1.33 4.07
N THR A 19 2.05 -1.81 2.91
CA THR A 19 2.35 -3.16 2.43
C THR A 19 3.81 -3.33 2.04
N TYR A 20 4.45 -2.29 1.49
CA TYR A 20 5.89 -2.28 1.25
C TYR A 20 6.68 -2.45 2.55
N TRP A 21 6.39 -1.62 3.56
CA TRP A 21 7.02 -1.72 4.87
C TRP A 21 6.76 -3.09 5.49
N ALA A 22 5.52 -3.59 5.48
CA ALA A 22 5.18 -4.91 6.03
C ALA A 22 5.95 -6.06 5.37
N ARG A 23 6.22 -5.99 4.06
CA ARG A 23 7.11 -6.95 3.38
C ARG A 23 8.57 -6.80 3.78
N SER A 24 9.06 -5.59 3.99
CA SER A 24 10.40 -5.37 4.53
C SER A 24 10.54 -5.96 5.94
N TRP A 25 9.51 -5.80 6.78
CA TRP A 25 9.45 -6.41 8.11
C TRP A 25 9.35 -7.94 8.05
N SER A 26 8.66 -8.51 7.07
CA SER A 26 8.55 -9.96 6.93
C SER A 26 9.89 -10.63 6.59
N LEU A 27 10.83 -9.91 5.95
CA LEU A 27 12.20 -10.39 5.75
C LEU A 27 13.02 -10.48 7.04
N LEU A 28 12.67 -9.67 8.04
CA LEU A 28 13.30 -9.70 9.37
C LEU A 28 12.68 -10.78 10.27
N LEU A 29 11.53 -11.33 9.88
CA LEU A 29 10.85 -12.37 10.61
C LEU A 29 11.57 -13.71 10.36
N ARG A 30 12.00 -14.34 11.46
CA ARG A 30 12.74 -15.60 11.44
C ARG A 30 11.84 -16.83 11.24
N ASP A 31 10.55 -16.63 11.35
CA ASP A 31 9.51 -17.63 11.17
C ASP A 31 9.00 -17.60 9.72
N GLU A 32 9.26 -18.67 8.98
CA GLU A 32 8.95 -18.79 7.55
C GLU A 32 7.44 -18.83 7.29
N ASP A 33 6.67 -19.50 8.14
CA ASP A 33 5.22 -19.61 8.00
C ASP A 33 4.57 -18.23 8.18
N ALA A 34 4.90 -17.53 9.26
CA ALA A 34 4.42 -16.17 9.51
C ALA A 34 4.87 -15.18 8.42
N ARG A 35 6.07 -15.37 7.83
CA ARG A 35 6.51 -14.58 6.68
C ARG A 35 5.63 -14.80 5.46
N THR A 36 5.30 -16.06 5.15
CA THR A 36 4.44 -16.40 4.02
C THR A 36 3.01 -15.89 4.21
N ASP A 37 2.48 -16.00 5.42
CA ASP A 37 1.15 -15.48 5.77
C ASP A 37 1.08 -13.96 5.67
N LEU A 38 2.07 -13.24 6.19
CA LEU A 38 2.15 -11.77 6.06
C LEU A 38 2.22 -11.34 4.59
N ASN A 39 3.02 -12.03 3.78
CA ASN A 39 3.14 -11.69 2.36
C ASN A 39 1.84 -11.99 1.61
N ARG A 40 1.16 -13.11 1.92
CA ARG A 40 -0.15 -13.46 1.38
C ARG A 40 -1.19 -12.40 1.76
N ALA A 41 -1.25 -11.99 3.02
CA ALA A 41 -2.16 -10.95 3.49
C ALA A 41 -1.90 -9.60 2.78
N CYS A 42 -0.64 -9.20 2.63
CA CYS A 42 -0.28 -7.98 1.90
C CYS A 42 -0.71 -8.04 0.42
N ARG A 43 -0.50 -9.18 -0.26
CA ARG A 43 -0.93 -9.38 -1.65
C ARG A 43 -2.44 -9.31 -1.79
N LEU A 44 -3.18 -9.94 -0.87
CA LEU A 44 -4.64 -9.90 -0.85
C LEU A 44 -5.14 -8.46 -0.68
N LEU A 45 -4.56 -7.72 0.26
CA LEU A 45 -4.89 -6.31 0.49
C LEU A 45 -4.65 -5.46 -0.76
N GLU A 46 -3.50 -5.60 -1.41
CA GLU A 46 -3.19 -4.88 -2.65
C GLU A 46 -4.17 -5.22 -3.77
N SER A 47 -4.55 -6.49 -3.90
CA SER A 47 -5.51 -6.94 -4.91
C SER A 47 -6.90 -6.36 -4.67
N VAL A 48 -7.38 -6.40 -3.42
CA VAL A 48 -8.69 -5.83 -3.05
C VAL A 48 -8.71 -4.32 -3.30
N VAL A 49 -7.64 -3.62 -2.92
CA VAL A 49 -7.49 -2.18 -3.18
C VAL A 49 -7.53 -1.90 -4.67
N MET A 50 -6.75 -2.61 -5.48
CA MET A 50 -6.77 -2.45 -6.93
C MET A 50 -8.16 -2.72 -7.53
N GLU A 51 -8.86 -3.76 -7.08
CA GLU A 51 -10.20 -4.07 -7.59
C GLU A 51 -11.24 -2.99 -7.21
N VAL A 52 -11.23 -2.54 -5.95
CA VAL A 52 -12.09 -1.45 -5.48
C VAL A 52 -11.84 -0.20 -6.31
N PHE A 53 -10.58 0.20 -6.49
CA PHE A 53 -10.26 1.39 -7.28
C PHE A 53 -10.55 1.24 -8.77
N ALA A 54 -10.43 0.03 -9.34
CA ALA A 54 -10.84 -0.25 -10.71
C ALA A 54 -12.37 -0.09 -10.88
N LYS A 55 -13.17 -0.50 -9.88
CA LYS A 55 -14.64 -0.40 -9.89
C LYS A 55 -15.15 1.02 -9.63
N PHE A 56 -14.53 1.78 -8.72
CA PHE A 56 -15.00 3.12 -8.32
C PHE A 56 -14.37 4.28 -9.09
N GLY A 57 -13.47 4.00 -10.05
CA GLY A 57 -12.89 4.99 -10.94
C GLY A 57 -11.59 5.59 -10.40
N TRP A 58 -10.51 5.40 -11.15
CA TRP A 58 -9.19 5.91 -10.81
C TRP A 58 -8.93 7.27 -11.46
N LYS A 59 -8.75 8.33 -10.66
CA LYS A 59 -8.18 9.61 -11.15
C LYS A 59 -6.66 9.63 -10.93
N PHE A 60 -5.90 9.26 -11.97
CA PHE A 60 -4.43 9.27 -11.98
C PHE A 60 -3.94 10.72 -12.14
N SER A 61 -4.19 11.57 -11.14
CA SER A 61 -3.74 12.97 -11.17
C SER A 61 -2.50 13.22 -10.32
N ASN A 62 -1.88 12.17 -9.80
CA ASN A 62 -0.59 12.23 -9.11
C ASN A 62 0.29 11.07 -9.56
N ARG A 63 1.13 11.34 -10.56
CA ARG A 63 2.34 10.55 -10.79
C ARG A 63 3.13 10.53 -9.48
N ILE A 64 3.54 9.35 -9.06
CA ILE A 64 4.61 9.21 -8.07
C ILE A 64 5.89 9.61 -8.81
N ALA A 65 6.20 10.90 -8.80
CA ALA A 65 7.50 11.39 -9.22
C ALA A 65 8.45 11.21 -8.03
N ALA A 66 9.61 10.64 -8.34
CA ALA A 66 10.73 10.43 -7.43
C ALA A 66 11.35 11.77 -6.99
#